data_AF-D5AM02-F1
#
_entry.id   AF-D5AM02-F1
#
_cell.length_a   1.000
_cell.length_b   1.000
_cell.length_c   1.000
_cell.angle_alpha   90.00
_cell.angle_beta   90.00
_cell.angle_gamma   90.00
#
_symmetry.space_group_name_H-M   'P 1'
#
loop_
_entity.id
_entity.type
_entity.pdbx_description
1 polymer ?
#
loop_
_entity_poly.entity_id
_entity_poly.type
_entity_poly.pdbx_seq_one_letter_code
_entity_poly.pdbx_strand_id
1 'polypeptide(L)'
;MSAGRIERTVVSGQAGWVKRVEQVGLRLRLQKGDPRRLFEAERRAYLSLQDAHLPFPKVLAEGPDHFILADAGPTLRSLLRASGPEAPEVRRALVAGATALARLHEAGYSHGRPNLCDICWKDGQITFIDLEKYRPRHNTPGGHVWDLLIFFFDLCAETGRIDAAVLSARDAYRAADSKGIWPAAVRRMRLLRPALTLLTWLTRPLRHKRDFRALAPLLTLFADPR
;
A
#
# COMPACT_ATOMS: atom_id res chain seq x y z
N MET A 1 21.51 9.51 23.30
CA MET A 1 21.21 9.23 21.88
C MET A 1 19.72 8.95 21.79
N SER A 2 18.94 9.80 21.11
CA SER A 2 17.51 9.55 20.92
C SER A 2 17.36 8.37 19.96
N ALA A 3 16.91 7.22 20.46
CA ALA A 3 16.61 6.07 19.61
C ALA A 3 15.55 6.47 18.56
N GLY A 4 15.78 6.12 17.30
CA GLY A 4 14.87 6.41 16.20
C GLY A 4 13.53 5.71 16.36
N ARG A 5 12.47 6.28 15.76
CA ARG A 5 11.11 5.68 15.75
C ARG A 5 11.10 4.29 15.11
N ILE A 6 11.96 4.08 14.11
CA ILE A 6 12.13 2.83 13.37
C ILE A 6 13.63 2.49 13.36
N GLU A 7 13.98 1.34 13.90
CA GLU A 7 15.37 0.86 13.93
C GLU A 7 15.44 -0.62 13.55
N ARG A 8 16.50 -0.99 12.81
CA ARG A 8 16.77 -2.39 12.48
C ARG A 8 17.36 -3.09 13.71
N THR A 9 16.88 -4.29 14.00
CA THR A 9 17.33 -5.11 15.13
C THR A 9 17.37 -6.59 14.73
N VAL A 10 17.88 -7.44 15.61
CA VAL A 10 17.86 -8.90 15.48
C VAL A 10 17.24 -9.48 16.73
N VAL A 11 16.20 -10.31 16.57
CA VAL A 11 15.52 -11.02 17.65
C VAL A 11 15.62 -12.51 17.37
N SER A 12 16.24 -13.27 18.26
CA SER A 12 16.40 -14.73 18.13
C SER A 12 16.98 -15.17 16.78
N GLY A 13 17.97 -14.42 16.26
CA GLY A 13 18.60 -14.68 14.97
C GLY A 13 17.82 -14.19 13.74
N GLN A 14 16.62 -13.65 13.91
CA GLN A 14 15.81 -13.09 12.84
C GLN A 14 15.93 -11.56 12.77
N ALA A 15 16.22 -11.02 11.58
CA ALA A 15 16.20 -9.58 11.37
C ALA A 15 14.79 -9.02 11.52
N GLY A 16 14.67 -7.86 12.17
CA GLY A 16 13.41 -7.19 12.39
C GLY A 16 13.53 -5.67 12.48
N TRP A 17 12.37 -5.03 12.55
CA TRP A 17 12.21 -3.58 12.64
C TRP A 17 11.46 -3.22 13.92
N VAL A 18 12.12 -2.49 14.81
CA VAL A 18 11.51 -1.94 16.02
C VAL A 18 10.63 -0.78 15.61
N LYS A 19 9.34 -0.84 15.89
CA LYS A 19 8.43 0.31 15.87
C LYS A 19 8.24 0.80 17.29
N ARG A 20 8.55 2.07 17.56
CA ARG A 20 8.31 2.73 18.86
C ARG A 20 7.18 3.76 18.78
N VAL A 21 6.58 4.09 19.92
CA VAL A 21 5.61 5.19 20.02
C VAL A 21 6.25 6.50 19.52
N GLU A 22 5.56 7.18 18.61
CA GLU A 22 6.05 8.43 18.04
C GLU A 22 6.05 9.56 19.10
N GLN A 23 7.22 10.14 19.37
CA GLN A 23 7.35 11.31 20.24
C GLN A 23 7.10 12.59 19.43
N VAL A 24 5.84 12.97 19.26
CA VAL A 24 5.47 14.24 18.60
C VAL A 24 5.11 15.34 19.59
N GLY A 25 5.50 16.57 19.24
CA GLY A 25 5.10 17.79 19.94
C GLY A 25 3.60 18.08 19.85
N LEU A 26 3.11 18.96 20.72
CA LEU A 26 1.68 19.25 20.93
C LEU A 26 0.90 19.61 19.65
N ARG A 27 1.49 20.40 18.74
CA ARG A 27 0.85 20.78 17.47
C ARG A 27 0.55 19.57 16.57
N LEU A 28 1.50 18.64 16.49
CA LEU A 28 1.35 17.42 15.71
C LEU A 28 0.40 16.42 16.37
N ARG A 29 0.28 16.41 17.70
CA ARG A 29 -0.74 15.63 18.42
C ARG A 29 -2.16 16.09 18.11
N LEU A 30 -2.38 17.40 17.96
CA LEU A 30 -3.68 17.92 17.54
C LEU A 30 -4.03 17.53 16.09
N GLN A 31 -3.03 17.46 15.20
CA GLN A 31 -3.24 17.12 13.80
C GLN A 31 -3.35 15.61 13.54
N LYS A 32 -2.46 14.80 14.13
CA LYS A 32 -2.37 13.35 13.91
C LYS A 32 -3.20 12.55 14.92
N GLY A 33 -3.55 13.14 16.06
CA GLY A 33 -4.16 12.45 17.21
C GLY A 33 -3.12 12.00 18.23
N ASP A 34 -3.56 11.21 19.21
CA ASP A 34 -2.69 10.66 20.25
C ASP A 34 -1.75 9.57 19.67
N PRO A 35 -0.42 9.79 19.69
CA PRO A 35 0.56 8.85 19.15
C PRO A 35 0.54 7.48 19.83
N ARG A 36 0.25 7.44 21.14
CA ARG A 36 0.17 6.18 21.87
C ARG A 36 -1.05 5.40 21.43
N ARG A 37 -2.18 6.09 21.23
CA ARG A 37 -3.40 5.48 20.72
C ARG A 37 -3.24 4.95 19.29
N LEU A 38 -2.52 5.66 18.42
CA LEU A 38 -2.21 5.20 17.06
C LEU A 38 -1.30 3.98 17.07
N PHE A 39 -0.24 4.01 17.87
CA PHE A 39 0.67 2.88 18.07
C PHE A 39 -0.09 1.63 18.55
N GLU A 40 -0.96 1.78 19.56
CA GLU A 40 -1.78 0.68 20.09
C GLU A 40 -2.84 0.17 19.12
N ALA A 41 -3.34 1.03 18.24
CA ALA A 41 -4.24 0.61 17.17
C ALA A 41 -3.48 -0.22 16.11
N GLU A 42 -2.28 0.20 15.72
CA GLU A 42 -1.46 -0.54 14.76
C GLU A 42 -1.00 -1.89 15.34
N ARG A 43 -0.55 -1.93 16.60
CA ARG A 43 -0.18 -3.17 17.29
C ARG A 43 -1.33 -4.16 17.31
N ARG A 44 -2.52 -3.72 17.74
CA ARG A 44 -3.72 -4.57 17.74
C ARG A 44 -4.12 -5.03 16.34
N ALA A 45 -3.91 -4.22 15.31
CA ALA A 45 -4.14 -4.64 13.93
C ALA A 45 -3.24 -5.83 13.57
N TYR A 46 -1.93 -5.73 13.78
CA TYR A 46 -1.02 -6.86 13.51
C TYR A 46 -1.39 -8.11 14.29
N LEU A 47 -1.67 -7.98 15.60
CA LEU A 47 -2.05 -9.12 16.43
C LEU A 47 -3.35 -9.77 15.95
N SER A 48 -4.35 -8.97 15.56
CA SER A 48 -5.63 -9.50 15.01
C SER A 48 -5.50 -10.18 13.65
N LEU A 49 -4.39 -9.96 12.94
CA LEU A 49 -4.15 -10.47 11.59
C LEU A 49 -3.12 -11.60 11.53
N GLN A 50 -2.45 -11.94 12.65
CA GLN A 50 -1.44 -13.01 12.68
C GLN A 50 -2.03 -14.38 12.29
N ASP A 51 -3.26 -14.68 12.72
CA ASP A 51 -3.88 -16.00 12.50
C ASP A 51 -4.48 -16.17 11.10
N ALA A 52 -4.65 -15.07 10.37
CA ALA A 52 -5.39 -15.06 9.11
C ALA A 52 -4.59 -15.60 7.91
N HIS A 53 -3.35 -16.09 8.11
CA HIS A 53 -2.42 -16.50 7.03
C HIS A 53 -2.27 -15.42 5.94
N LEU A 54 -2.45 -14.16 6.33
CA LEU A 54 -2.39 -13.02 5.44
C LEU A 54 -0.93 -12.56 5.29
N PRO A 55 -0.59 -11.92 4.16
CA PRO A 55 0.75 -11.41 3.88
C PRO A 55 1.11 -10.19 4.73
N PHE A 56 1.18 -10.34 6.05
CA PHE A 56 1.65 -9.34 7.01
C PHE A 56 2.89 -9.85 7.76
N PRO A 57 3.79 -8.95 8.21
CA PRO A 57 4.95 -9.36 8.98
C PRO A 57 4.54 -10.00 10.31
N LYS A 58 5.30 -11.01 10.72
CA LYS A 58 5.18 -11.60 12.06
C LYS A 58 5.63 -10.60 13.11
N VAL A 59 4.92 -10.56 14.23
CA VAL A 59 5.39 -9.86 15.43
C VAL A 59 6.41 -10.76 16.13
N LEU A 60 7.66 -10.33 16.20
CA LEU A 60 8.77 -11.09 16.79
C LEU A 60 8.87 -10.89 18.31
N ALA A 61 8.56 -9.68 18.77
CA ALA A 61 8.57 -9.32 20.18
C ALA A 61 7.68 -8.10 20.44
N GLU A 62 7.21 -7.98 21.67
CA GLU A 62 6.42 -6.86 22.15
C GLU A 62 7.00 -6.30 23.44
N GLY A 63 6.87 -4.98 23.61
CA GLY A 63 7.16 -4.26 24.84
C GLY A 63 6.10 -3.19 25.12
N PRO A 64 6.21 -2.47 26.25
CA PRO A 64 5.20 -1.48 26.68
C PRO A 64 5.03 -0.27 25.74
N ASP A 65 6.07 0.03 24.96
CA ASP A 65 6.20 1.21 24.11
C ASP A 65 6.80 0.90 22.72
N HIS A 66 6.99 -0.39 22.42
CA HIS A 66 7.54 -0.85 21.16
C HIS A 66 7.03 -2.25 20.78
N PHE A 67 7.07 -2.57 19.50
CA PHE A 67 6.96 -3.94 19.01
C PHE A 67 7.91 -4.13 17.84
N ILE A 68 8.31 -5.37 17.59
CA ILE A 68 9.30 -5.73 16.58
C ILE A 68 8.60 -6.55 15.50
N LEU A 69 8.68 -6.08 14.26
CA LEU A 69 8.15 -6.78 13.09
C LEU A 69 9.28 -7.51 12.36
N ALA A 70 8.99 -8.69 11.82
CA ALA A 70 9.92 -9.41 10.95
C ALA A 70 10.32 -8.57 9.73
N ASP A 71 11.59 -8.67 9.33
CA ASP A 71 12.09 -8.02 8.12
C ASP A 71 11.39 -8.59 6.86
N ALA A 72 10.71 -7.70 6.16
CA ALA A 72 9.92 -8.01 4.97
C ALA A 72 10.68 -7.80 3.64
N GLY A 73 11.94 -7.34 3.70
CA GLY A 73 12.73 -7.01 2.51
C GLY A 73 12.42 -5.62 1.92
N PRO A 74 12.95 -5.30 0.73
CA PRO A 74 12.78 -4.00 0.10
C PRO A 74 11.33 -3.75 -0.31
N THR A 75 10.92 -2.49 -0.24
CA THR A 75 9.60 -2.04 -0.73
C THR A 75 9.53 -2.10 -2.25
N LEU A 76 8.32 -2.29 -2.81
CA LEU A 76 8.10 -2.21 -4.26
C LEU A 76 8.55 -0.85 -4.82
N ARG A 77 8.34 0.23 -4.06
CA ARG A 77 8.83 1.57 -4.45
C ARG A 77 10.35 1.63 -4.54
N SER A 78 11.06 1.09 -3.54
CA SER A 78 12.53 1.09 -3.57
C SER A 78 13.07 0.24 -4.72
N LEU A 79 12.47 -0.92 -5.00
CA LEU A 79 12.84 -1.76 -6.13
C LEU A 79 12.62 -1.04 -7.46
N LEU A 80 11.44 -0.44 -7.62
CA LEU A 80 11.07 0.31 -8.82
C LEU A 80 12.01 1.50 -9.08
N ARG A 81 12.42 2.23 -8.04
CA ARG A 81 13.35 3.36 -8.17
C ARG A 81 14.80 2.92 -8.41
N ALA A 82 15.22 1.79 -7.86
CA ALA A 82 16.58 1.29 -8.02
C ALA A 82 16.83 0.67 -9.40
N SER A 83 15.85 -0.07 -9.93
CA SER A 83 16.03 -0.88 -11.15
C SER A 83 15.14 -0.49 -12.33
N GLY A 84 14.13 0.36 -12.10
CA GLY A 84 13.17 0.78 -13.12
C GLY A 84 12.07 -0.26 -13.40
N PRO A 85 10.97 0.14 -14.07
CA PRO A 85 9.81 -0.72 -14.32
C PRO A 85 10.09 -1.88 -15.29
N GLU A 86 11.09 -1.74 -16.17
CA GLU A 86 11.42 -2.75 -17.19
C GLU A 86 12.21 -3.94 -16.63
N ALA A 87 12.81 -3.79 -15.44
CA ALA A 87 13.57 -4.85 -14.80
C ALA A 87 12.66 -6.08 -14.54
N PRO A 88 13.04 -7.30 -14.99
CA PRO A 88 12.19 -8.48 -14.85
C PRO A 88 11.77 -8.78 -13.41
N GLU A 89 12.65 -8.54 -12.45
CA GLU A 89 12.34 -8.73 -11.02
C GLU A 89 11.32 -7.70 -10.51
N VAL A 90 11.45 -6.43 -10.88
CA VAL A 90 10.48 -5.38 -10.53
C VAL A 90 9.11 -5.72 -11.10
N ARG A 91 9.04 -6.17 -12.36
CA ARG A 91 7.79 -6.61 -12.97
C ARG A 91 7.17 -7.79 -12.24
N ARG A 92 7.97 -8.81 -11.87
CA ARG A 92 7.49 -9.95 -11.04
C ARG A 92 6.95 -9.48 -9.69
N ALA A 93 7.66 -8.57 -9.02
CA ALA A 93 7.26 -8.04 -7.72
C ALA A 93 5.95 -7.23 -7.80
N LEU A 94 5.77 -6.42 -8.85
CA LEU A 94 4.53 -5.66 -9.08
C LEU A 94 3.34 -6.57 -9.38
N VAL A 95 3.53 -7.60 -10.22
CA VAL A 95 2.52 -8.63 -10.51
C VAL A 95 2.12 -9.37 -9.23
N ALA A 96 3.10 -9.77 -8.42
CA ALA A 96 2.83 -10.42 -7.15
C ALA A 96 2.12 -9.49 -6.17
N GLY A 97 2.50 -8.20 -6.10
CA GLY A 97 1.85 -7.20 -5.25
C GLY A 97 0.38 -7.01 -5.60
N ALA A 98 0.07 -6.89 -6.89
CA ALA A 98 -1.30 -6.80 -7.38
C ALA A 98 -2.10 -8.08 -7.06
N THR A 99 -1.50 -9.26 -7.27
CA THR A 99 -2.13 -10.55 -6.95
C THR A 99 -2.40 -10.69 -5.44
N ALA A 100 -1.44 -10.31 -4.61
CA ALA A 100 -1.56 -10.34 -3.16
C ALA A 100 -2.64 -9.38 -2.65
N LEU A 101 -2.79 -8.21 -3.29
CA LEU A 101 -3.86 -7.26 -2.95
C LEU A 101 -5.24 -7.83 -3.31
N ALA A 102 -5.38 -8.49 -4.47
CA ALA A 102 -6.63 -9.17 -4.83
C ALA A 102 -6.99 -10.27 -3.82
N ARG A 103 -6.01 -11.09 -3.42
CA ARG A 103 -6.18 -12.13 -2.39
C ARG A 103 -6.55 -11.55 -1.02
N LEU A 104 -5.98 -10.41 -0.65
CA LEU A 104 -6.34 -9.70 0.58
C LEU A 104 -7.83 -9.30 0.56
N HIS A 105 -8.29 -8.75 -0.57
CA HIS A 105 -9.70 -8.37 -0.74
C HIS A 105 -10.64 -9.60 -0.82
N GLU A 106 -10.18 -10.71 -1.39
CA GLU A 106 -10.91 -11.98 -1.41
C GLU A 106 -11.11 -12.53 0.00
N ALA A 107 -10.09 -12.45 0.84
CA ALA A 107 -10.15 -12.78 2.27
C ALA A 107 -11.02 -11.81 3.08
N GLY A 108 -11.54 -10.75 2.46
CA GLY A 108 -12.43 -9.78 3.10
C GLY A 108 -11.70 -8.68 3.87
N TYR A 109 -10.40 -8.47 3.61
CA TYR A 109 -9.62 -7.46 4.31
C TYR A 109 -9.26 -6.29 3.40
N SER A 110 -9.27 -5.09 3.98
CA SER A 110 -8.74 -3.88 3.38
C SER A 110 -7.44 -3.48 4.07
N HIS A 111 -6.44 -3.04 3.32
CA HIS A 111 -5.23 -2.43 3.87
C HIS A 111 -5.51 -1.01 4.39
N GLY A 112 -6.31 -0.24 3.64
CA GLY A 112 -6.62 1.16 3.86
C GLY A 112 -5.66 2.16 3.20
N ARG A 113 -4.45 1.73 2.81
CA ARG A 113 -3.44 2.54 2.10
C ARG A 113 -2.32 1.69 1.47
N PRO A 114 -2.61 0.83 0.47
CA PRO A 114 -1.61 -0.06 -0.11
C PRO A 114 -0.71 0.68 -1.13
N ASN A 115 0.06 1.67 -0.68
CA ASN A 115 1.06 2.32 -1.52
C ASN A 115 2.23 1.38 -1.81
N LEU A 116 3.03 1.63 -2.85
CA LEU A 116 4.20 0.80 -3.17
C LEU A 116 5.30 0.84 -2.09
N CYS A 117 5.28 1.85 -1.20
CA CYS A 117 6.16 1.89 -0.02
C CYS A 117 5.65 1.02 1.14
N ASP A 118 4.36 0.69 1.14
CA ASP A 118 3.69 -0.07 2.18
C ASP A 118 3.60 -1.57 1.79
N ILE A 119 4.33 -1.98 0.74
CA ILE A 119 4.36 -3.33 0.20
C ILE A 119 5.82 -3.73 -0.02
N CYS A 120 6.25 -4.81 0.62
CA CYS A 120 7.59 -5.36 0.50
C CYS A 120 7.60 -6.64 -0.34
N TRP A 121 8.75 -6.90 -0.97
CA TRP A 121 9.01 -8.08 -1.78
C TRP A 121 10.30 -8.75 -1.34
N LYS A 122 10.21 -10.05 -1.04
CA LYS A 122 11.35 -10.88 -0.65
C LYS A 122 11.08 -12.34 -1.00
N ASP A 123 12.02 -12.99 -1.67
CA ASP A 123 11.98 -14.43 -1.98
C ASP A 123 10.66 -14.90 -2.62
N GLY A 124 10.10 -14.10 -3.53
CA GLY A 124 8.85 -14.43 -4.22
C GLY A 124 7.57 -14.10 -3.44
N GLN A 125 7.69 -13.56 -2.22
CA GLN A 125 6.58 -13.28 -1.33
C GLN A 125 6.35 -11.78 -1.15
N ILE A 126 5.06 -11.42 -1.06
CA ILE A 126 4.62 -10.08 -0.74
C ILE A 126 4.32 -9.99 0.74
N THR A 127 4.68 -8.87 1.34
CA THR A 127 4.31 -8.54 2.71
C THR A 127 3.84 -7.10 2.77
N PHE A 128 2.60 -6.88 3.19
CA PHE A 128 2.06 -5.56 3.48
C PHE A 128 2.54 -5.08 4.84
N ILE A 129 2.92 -3.81 4.91
CA ILE A 129 3.39 -3.15 6.12
C ILE A 129 2.63 -1.84 6.31
N ASP A 130 2.80 -1.24 7.48
CA ASP A 130 2.15 0.04 7.83
C ASP A 130 0.61 -0.06 7.85
N LEU A 131 0.11 -0.64 8.95
CA LEU A 131 -1.32 -0.78 9.21
C LEU A 131 -1.93 0.45 9.91
N GLU A 132 -1.27 1.62 9.86
CA GLU A 132 -1.79 2.84 10.50
C GLU A 132 -3.19 3.23 9.98
N LYS A 133 -3.49 2.89 8.72
CA LYS A 133 -4.78 3.16 8.06
C LYS A 133 -5.75 1.99 8.06
N TYR A 134 -5.34 0.82 8.57
CA TYR A 134 -6.20 -0.35 8.70
C TYR A 134 -7.37 -0.06 9.65
N ARG A 135 -8.59 -0.30 9.21
CA ARG A 135 -9.79 -0.18 10.07
C ARG A 135 -10.76 -1.31 9.67
N PRO A 136 -11.21 -2.16 10.61
CA PRO A 136 -12.16 -3.24 10.30
C PRO A 136 -13.44 -2.75 9.60
N ARG A 137 -13.92 -1.55 9.91
CA ARG A 137 -15.09 -0.95 9.24
C ARG A 137 -14.89 -0.69 7.73
N HIS A 138 -13.65 -0.70 7.23
CA HIS A 138 -13.34 -0.55 5.81
C HIS A 138 -13.26 -1.90 5.08
N ASN A 139 -13.33 -3.04 5.78
CA ASN A 139 -13.38 -4.40 5.22
C ASN A 139 -14.71 -4.65 4.50
N THR A 140 -14.91 -3.93 3.41
CA THR A 140 -16.12 -3.84 2.61
C THR A 140 -15.72 -3.71 1.15
N PRO A 141 -16.60 -4.06 0.19
CA PRO A 141 -16.30 -3.85 -1.23
C PRO A 141 -15.91 -2.41 -1.57
N GLY A 142 -16.47 -1.42 -0.86
CA GLY A 142 -16.11 -0.01 -1.03
C GLY A 142 -14.68 0.32 -0.57
N GLY A 143 -14.21 -0.28 0.52
CA GLY A 143 -12.83 -0.14 0.97
C GLY A 143 -11.84 -0.84 0.04
N HIS A 144 -12.18 -2.03 -0.44
CA HIS A 144 -11.38 -2.77 -1.42
C HIS A 144 -11.19 -1.97 -2.73
N VAL A 145 -12.25 -1.28 -3.18
CA VAL A 145 -12.16 -0.36 -4.32
C VAL A 145 -11.17 0.77 -4.05
N TRP A 146 -11.21 1.38 -2.86
CA TRP A 146 -10.26 2.45 -2.54
C TRP A 146 -8.82 1.95 -2.44
N ASP A 147 -8.59 0.79 -1.85
CA ASP A 147 -7.28 0.15 -1.81
C ASP A 147 -6.72 -0.09 -3.21
N LEU A 148 -7.55 -0.64 -4.10
CA LEU A 148 -7.21 -0.84 -5.51
C LEU A 148 -6.86 0.48 -6.21
N LEU A 149 -7.66 1.53 -6.01
CA LEU A 149 -7.41 2.84 -6.62
C LEU A 149 -6.13 3.49 -6.08
N ILE A 150 -5.84 3.36 -4.77
CA ILE A 150 -4.62 3.88 -4.15
C ILE A 150 -3.39 3.17 -4.71
N PHE A 151 -3.42 1.83 -4.80
CA PHE A 151 -2.32 1.03 -5.34
C PHE A 151 -1.97 1.47 -6.77
N PHE A 152 -2.95 1.54 -7.67
CA PHE A 152 -2.71 1.93 -9.07
C PHE A 152 -2.40 3.42 -9.22
N PHE A 153 -2.91 4.28 -8.33
CA PHE A 153 -2.53 5.68 -8.31
C PHE A 153 -1.04 5.83 -7.99
N ASP A 154 -0.54 5.21 -6.91
CA ASP A 154 0.88 5.29 -6.52
C ASP A 154 1.79 4.66 -7.58
N LEU A 155 1.37 3.55 -8.20
CA LEU A 155 2.09 2.92 -9.31
C LEU A 155 2.16 3.82 -10.56
N CYS A 156 1.04 4.45 -10.95
CA CYS A 156 1.02 5.45 -12.02
C CYS A 156 1.86 6.69 -11.66
N ALA A 157 1.94 7.05 -10.37
CA ALA A 157 2.70 8.20 -9.90
C ALA A 157 4.21 7.96 -9.98
N GLU A 158 4.67 6.74 -9.63
CA GLU A 158 6.08 6.34 -9.71
C GLU A 158 6.56 6.12 -11.15
N THR A 159 5.72 5.52 -12.00
CA THR A 159 6.06 5.28 -13.42
C THR A 159 5.83 6.51 -14.30
N GLY A 160 4.86 7.35 -13.95
CA GLY A 160 4.43 8.51 -14.73
C GLY A 160 3.68 8.21 -16.02
N ARG A 161 3.39 6.93 -16.32
CA ARG A 161 2.75 6.46 -17.56
C ARG A 161 2.10 5.08 -17.36
N ILE A 162 1.34 4.61 -18.36
CA ILE A 162 0.90 3.22 -18.43
C ILE A 162 1.90 2.46 -19.30
N ASP A 163 2.82 1.72 -18.68
CA ASP A 163 3.78 0.85 -19.36
C ASP A 163 3.44 -0.64 -19.18
N ALA A 164 4.30 -1.52 -19.71
CA ALA A 164 4.11 -2.97 -19.62
C ALA A 164 4.03 -3.48 -18.17
N ALA A 165 4.72 -2.83 -17.23
CA ALA A 165 4.68 -3.21 -15.82
C ALA A 165 3.33 -2.85 -15.19
N VAL A 166 2.79 -1.65 -15.47
CA VAL A 166 1.44 -1.25 -15.03
C VAL A 166 0.37 -2.18 -15.59
N LEU A 167 0.44 -2.50 -16.88
CA LEU A 167 -0.51 -3.40 -17.53
C LEU A 167 -0.42 -4.83 -16.98
N SER A 168 0.79 -5.34 -16.75
CA SER A 168 0.98 -6.67 -16.15
C SER A 168 0.39 -6.74 -14.74
N ALA A 169 0.59 -5.70 -13.92
CA ALA A 169 0.01 -5.62 -12.58
C ALA A 169 -1.53 -5.53 -12.63
N ARG A 170 -2.09 -4.75 -13.58
CA ARG A 170 -3.53 -4.69 -13.84
C ARG A 170 -4.09 -6.08 -14.16
N ASP A 171 -3.49 -6.76 -15.13
CA ASP A 171 -3.99 -8.04 -15.61
C ASP A 171 -3.89 -9.11 -14.52
N ALA A 172 -2.82 -9.09 -13.73
CA ALA A 172 -2.67 -9.94 -12.55
C ALA A 172 -3.74 -9.70 -11.48
N TYR A 173 -4.02 -8.43 -11.15
CA TYR A 173 -5.10 -8.10 -10.21
C TYR A 173 -6.44 -8.65 -10.70
N ARG A 174 -6.75 -8.40 -11.98
CA ARG A 174 -8.02 -8.79 -12.60
C ARG A 174 -8.18 -10.31 -12.68
N ALA A 175 -7.12 -11.04 -12.99
CA ALA A 175 -7.14 -12.50 -13.03
C ALA A 175 -7.41 -13.11 -11.63
N ALA A 176 -6.99 -12.42 -10.57
CA ALA A 176 -7.20 -12.84 -9.18
C ALA A 176 -8.46 -12.25 -8.53
N ASP A 177 -9.22 -11.39 -9.23
CA ASP A 177 -10.40 -10.71 -8.68
C ASP A 177 -11.65 -11.62 -8.70
N SER A 178 -11.82 -12.41 -7.64
CA SER A 178 -12.99 -13.28 -7.46
C SER A 178 -14.23 -12.54 -6.92
N LYS A 179 -14.08 -11.28 -6.46
CA LYS A 179 -15.15 -10.51 -5.80
C LYS A 179 -15.71 -9.38 -6.67
N GLY A 180 -15.21 -9.19 -7.89
CA GLY A 180 -15.66 -8.14 -8.80
C GLY A 180 -15.30 -6.72 -8.34
N ILE A 181 -14.17 -6.59 -7.64
CA ILE A 181 -13.64 -5.29 -7.16
C ILE A 181 -13.19 -4.42 -8.34
N TRP A 182 -12.59 -4.99 -9.38
CA TRP A 182 -12.15 -4.24 -10.55
C TRP A 182 -13.32 -3.58 -11.30
N PRO A 183 -14.40 -4.29 -11.68
CA PRO A 183 -15.60 -3.65 -12.22
C PRO A 183 -16.19 -2.58 -11.30
N ALA A 184 -16.16 -2.79 -9.98
CA ALA A 184 -16.63 -1.80 -9.01
C ALA A 184 -15.76 -0.53 -9.00
N ALA A 185 -14.44 -0.68 -9.12
CA ALA A 185 -13.51 0.43 -9.23
C ALA A 185 -13.68 1.19 -10.56
N VAL A 186 -13.91 0.49 -11.67
CA VAL A 186 -14.26 1.12 -12.96
C VAL A 186 -15.55 1.95 -12.82
N ARG A 187 -16.62 1.42 -12.20
CA ARG A 187 -17.85 2.18 -11.94
C ARG A 187 -17.57 3.42 -11.08
N ARG A 188 -16.79 3.27 -10.01
CA ARG A 188 -16.39 4.39 -9.15
C ARG A 188 -15.61 5.45 -9.94
N MET A 189 -14.66 5.04 -10.78
CA MET A 189 -13.87 5.96 -11.58
C MET A 189 -14.71 6.71 -12.61
N ARG A 190 -15.72 6.07 -13.22
CA ARG A 190 -16.66 6.76 -14.12
C ARG A 190 -17.40 7.91 -13.42
N LEU A 191 -17.79 7.73 -12.15
CA LEU A 191 -18.43 8.78 -11.36
C LEU A 191 -17.47 9.93 -11.04
N LEU A 192 -16.19 9.62 -10.78
CA LEU A 192 -15.16 10.63 -10.48
C LEU A 192 -14.57 11.30 -11.71
N ARG A 193 -14.74 10.70 -12.90
CA ARG A 193 -14.14 11.14 -14.17
C ARG A 193 -14.34 12.61 -14.50
N PRO A 194 -15.54 13.23 -14.42
CA PRO A 194 -15.68 14.65 -14.77
C PRO A 194 -14.85 15.55 -13.85
N ALA A 195 -14.91 15.31 -12.54
CA ALA A 195 -14.14 16.07 -11.55
C ALA A 195 -12.62 15.87 -11.73
N LEU A 196 -12.17 14.64 -11.92
CA LEU A 196 -10.75 14.34 -12.14
C LEU A 196 -10.25 14.86 -13.48
N THR A 197 -11.07 14.86 -14.53
CA THR A 197 -10.72 15.44 -15.83
C THR A 197 -10.53 16.94 -15.72
N LEU A 198 -11.46 17.65 -15.06
CA LEU A 198 -11.30 19.06 -14.76
C LEU A 198 -10.04 19.33 -13.92
N LEU A 199 -9.79 18.51 -12.90
CA LEU A 199 -8.59 18.60 -12.08
C LEU A 199 -7.32 18.40 -12.91
N THR A 200 -7.28 17.42 -13.81
CA THR A 200 -6.11 17.17 -14.70
C THR A 200 -5.85 18.33 -15.67
N TRP A 201 -6.88 19.10 -16.01
CA TRP A 201 -6.78 20.29 -16.84
C TRP A 201 -6.26 21.48 -16.01
N LEU A 202 -6.84 21.74 -14.84
CA LEU A 202 -6.41 22.80 -13.92
C LEU A 202 -4.97 22.60 -13.42
N THR A 203 -4.56 21.36 -13.21
CA THR A 203 -3.26 21.00 -12.63
C THR A 203 -2.19 20.74 -13.69
N ARG A 204 -2.43 21.10 -14.96
CA ARG A 204 -1.44 21.00 -16.05
C ARG A 204 -0.06 21.56 -15.70
N PRO A 205 0.07 22.76 -15.08
CA PRO A 205 1.38 23.29 -14.69
C PRO A 205 2.08 22.46 -13.61
N LEU A 206 1.31 21.72 -12.81
CA LEU A 206 1.79 20.93 -11.67
C LEU A 206 2.12 19.49 -12.03
N ARG A 207 2.02 19.08 -13.31
CA ARG A 207 2.33 17.70 -13.78
C ARG A 207 3.76 17.25 -13.51
N HIS A 208 4.67 18.18 -13.28
CA HIS A 208 6.03 17.87 -12.85
C HIS A 208 6.04 17.21 -11.45
N LYS A 209 5.06 17.51 -10.59
CA LYS A 209 4.89 16.88 -9.28
C LYS A 209 4.26 15.49 -9.42
N ARG A 210 4.74 14.55 -8.61
CA ARG A 210 4.42 13.12 -8.64
C ARG A 210 2.92 12.82 -8.69
N ASP A 211 2.16 13.42 -7.77
CA ASP A 211 0.75 13.06 -7.59
C ASP A 211 -0.15 13.57 -8.73
N PHE A 212 0.13 14.74 -9.31
CA PHE A 212 -0.62 15.25 -10.46
C PHE A 212 -0.29 14.52 -11.76
N ARG A 213 0.93 13.96 -11.86
CA ARG A 213 1.34 13.13 -13.00
C ARG A 213 0.51 11.84 -13.12
N ALA A 214 0.06 11.30 -11.99
CA ALA A 214 -0.67 10.04 -11.94
C ALA A 214 -2.13 10.13 -12.42
N LEU A 215 -2.74 11.32 -12.40
CA LEU A 215 -4.18 11.48 -12.63
C LEU A 215 -4.62 11.03 -14.04
N ALA A 216 -3.90 11.43 -15.09
CA ALA A 216 -4.25 11.08 -16.46
C ALA A 216 -4.01 9.59 -16.78
N PRO A 217 -2.86 8.99 -16.40
CA PRO A 217 -2.67 7.54 -16.48
C PRO A 217 -3.73 6.76 -15.70
N LEU A 218 -4.07 7.16 -14.47
CA LEU A 218 -5.08 6.46 -13.68
C LEU A 218 -6.46 6.48 -14.36
N LEU A 219 -6.89 7.65 -14.86
CA LEU A 219 -8.15 7.77 -15.60
C LEU A 219 -8.18 6.88 -16.83
N THR A 220 -7.06 6.77 -17.54
CA THR A 220 -6.93 5.95 -18.74
C THR A 220 -6.96 4.46 -18.39
N LEU A 221 -6.28 4.06 -17.31
CA LEU A 221 -6.20 2.67 -16.85
C LEU A 221 -7.58 2.08 -16.49
N PHE A 222 -8.45 2.89 -15.89
CA PHE A 222 -9.80 2.50 -15.49
C PHE A 222 -10.89 2.95 -16.48
N ALA A 223 -10.52 3.41 -17.68
CA ALA A 223 -11.47 3.79 -18.71
C ALA A 223 -12.06 2.57 -19.44
N ASP A 224 -11.29 1.49 -19.57
CA ASP A 224 -11.72 0.28 -20.27
C ASP A 224 -12.30 -0.76 -19.28
N PRO A 225 -13.57 -1.19 -19.44
CA PRO A 225 -14.11 -2.29 -18.67
C PRO A 225 -13.60 -3.68 -19.09
N ARG A 226 -12.92 -3.80 -20.25
CA ARG A 226 -12.47 -5.07 -20.81
C ARG A 226 -11.15 -5.56 -20.30
#